data_AF-H2YIP0-F1
#
_entry.id   AF-H2YIP0-F1
#
_cell.length_a   1.000
_cell.length_b   1.000
_cell.length_c   1.000
_cell.angle_alpha   90.00
_cell.angle_beta   90.00
_cell.angle_gamma   90.00
#
_symmetry.space_group_name_H-M   'P 1'
#
loop_
_entity.id
_entity.type
_entity.pdbx_description
1 polymer ?
#
loop_
_entity_poly.entity_id
_entity_poly.type
_entity_poly.pdbx_seq_one_letter_code
_entity_poly.pdbx_strand_id
1 'polypeptide(L)'
;ENNKKNRYKNILPYDSTRVVLRKSAKYSDYINANFIDGYSQLHKFIATQGPLTRTSEDFWRMVWEQESLIIVMLANVMEDGKAKCAKYWPEVGKSCSYGGYNVETVEEKNYGSYILRTIHLEEIGNEYASVLRKIQHFQYIRWPDHGVPLITSSLIRMHNKVNDEYEDLVKDKAFPIIVHCSAGAGRTGTYIGFDILCDEMQSKNQVNVYRAVLNMRNQRMDMVQSMKQYVLLHKLLSECHELGSTAFKPSELHERIAQHTMLLKEFDNLNLILPMITSSKFAIQHSNKPVNKDINILPYDHSRVLITTNEKEEAPYLNASFISEYMVNESTIVAQDPLPINVDVFWRAVVDNNVNIIVMLSQPGNGETQDTCLPYYPQENGSSEKYGEISVTQMEECTKQGYVQRKLQVVISTKLLIMQVMITHLQCVFWKESLKPDDMRNLLNLIAVVGHLRTEHGSVLIHCCDGAGRSGVFCALNNLIQRLRAEDEIDVFRTVKDLRDMRPQMVRSFDNYMTCYKGLAEFRSSFDTYANV
;
A
#
# COMPACT_ATOMS: atom_id res chain seq x y z
N GLU A 1 9.09 -40.41 -1.80
CA GLU A 1 7.75 -40.09 -2.35
C GLU A 1 7.39 -38.59 -2.27
N ASN A 2 7.47 -37.96 -1.09
CA ASN A 2 7.01 -36.59 -0.84
C ASN A 2 7.86 -35.45 -1.45
N ASN A 3 9.03 -35.72 -2.04
CA ASN A 3 9.91 -34.69 -2.61
C ASN A 3 9.21 -33.76 -3.62
N LYS A 4 8.26 -34.30 -4.40
CA LYS A 4 7.49 -33.52 -5.39
C LYS A 4 6.43 -32.60 -4.76
N LYS A 5 6.13 -32.78 -3.47
CA LYS A 5 5.17 -31.95 -2.71
C LYS A 5 5.83 -30.71 -2.08
N ASN A 6 7.16 -30.62 -2.12
CA ASN A 6 7.93 -29.50 -1.56
C ASN A 6 8.26 -28.48 -2.64
N ARG A 7 7.85 -27.23 -2.43
CA ARG A 7 8.19 -26.12 -3.34
C ARG A 7 9.70 -25.84 -3.35
N TYR A 8 10.32 -25.90 -2.17
CA TYR A 8 11.76 -25.71 -2.00
C TYR A 8 12.36 -26.94 -1.34
N LYS A 9 13.45 -27.47 -1.91
CA LYS A 9 14.11 -28.70 -1.41
C LYS A 9 14.72 -28.51 -0.02
N ASN A 10 15.08 -27.28 0.31
CA ASN A 10 15.73 -26.89 1.56
C ASN A 10 14.75 -26.33 2.60
N ILE A 11 13.44 -26.29 2.34
CA ILE A 11 12.44 -25.84 3.31
C ILE A 11 11.47 -27.00 3.54
N LEU A 12 11.73 -27.77 4.59
CA LEU A 12 11.00 -28.99 4.94
C LEU A 12 10.35 -28.83 6.32
N PRO A 13 9.17 -29.43 6.54
CA PRO A 13 8.56 -29.41 7.85
C PRO A 13 9.33 -30.34 8.81
N TYR A 14 9.47 -29.94 10.07
CA TYR A 14 9.96 -30.85 11.11
C TYR A 14 8.90 -31.92 11.43
N ASP A 15 9.33 -33.16 11.62
CA ASP A 15 8.41 -34.28 11.88
C ASP A 15 7.64 -34.13 13.19
N SER A 16 8.23 -33.52 14.22
CA SER A 16 7.64 -33.37 15.55
C SER A 16 6.44 -32.43 15.60
N THR A 17 6.33 -31.51 14.65
CA THR A 17 5.32 -30.44 14.63
C THR A 17 4.58 -30.35 13.30
N ARG A 18 4.86 -31.25 12.34
CA ARG A 18 4.20 -31.22 11.03
C ARG A 18 2.71 -31.47 11.17
N VAL A 19 1.94 -30.87 10.26
CA VAL A 19 0.53 -31.26 10.11
C VAL A 19 0.48 -32.65 9.46
N VAL A 20 -0.25 -33.58 10.08
CA VAL A 20 -0.42 -34.95 9.61
C VAL A 20 -1.83 -35.09 9.03
N LEU A 21 -1.92 -35.32 7.72
CA LEU A 21 -3.21 -35.55 7.06
C LEU A 21 -3.67 -36.99 7.27
N ARG A 22 -4.99 -37.23 7.24
CA ARG A 22 -5.53 -38.60 7.30
C ARG A 22 -5.05 -39.40 6.09
N LYS A 23 -4.38 -40.53 6.35
CA LYS A 23 -3.87 -41.43 5.31
C LYS A 23 -5.02 -42.25 4.73
N SER A 24 -5.02 -42.44 3.41
CA SER A 24 -5.93 -43.36 2.72
C SER A 24 -5.21 -44.14 1.63
N ALA A 25 -5.89 -45.08 0.98
CA ALA A 25 -5.32 -45.82 -0.16
C ALA A 25 -4.88 -44.89 -1.32
N LYS A 26 -5.53 -43.73 -1.46
CA LYS A 26 -5.25 -42.73 -2.51
C LYS A 26 -4.36 -41.59 -2.01
N TYR A 27 -4.35 -41.31 -0.72
CA TYR A 27 -3.76 -40.08 -0.17
C TYR A 27 -2.71 -40.35 0.90
N SER A 28 -1.54 -39.71 0.76
CA SER A 28 -0.50 -39.68 1.79
C SER A 28 -0.94 -38.82 2.99
N ASP A 29 -0.24 -38.99 4.11
CA ASP A 29 -0.38 -38.18 5.33
C ASP A 29 0.45 -36.88 5.32
N TYR A 30 1.20 -36.65 4.25
CA TYR A 30 2.16 -35.54 4.16
C TYR A 30 1.59 -34.28 3.49
N ILE A 31 1.83 -33.14 4.15
CA ILE A 31 1.81 -31.79 3.59
C ILE A 31 2.98 -30.98 4.18
N ASN A 32 3.55 -30.04 3.42
CA ASN A 32 4.63 -29.17 3.90
C ASN A 32 4.05 -28.04 4.77
N ALA A 33 3.68 -28.37 6.00
CA ALA A 33 3.11 -27.47 6.98
C ALA A 33 3.50 -27.88 8.40
N ASN A 34 3.64 -26.92 9.31
CA ASN A 34 3.84 -27.16 10.74
C ASN A 34 2.85 -26.34 11.56
N PHE A 35 2.43 -26.90 12.69
CA PHE A 35 1.78 -26.12 13.74
C PHE A 35 2.80 -25.15 14.34
N ILE A 36 2.35 -23.93 14.63
CA ILE A 36 3.09 -22.91 15.34
C ILE A 36 2.21 -22.43 16.51
N ASP A 37 2.80 -22.32 17.68
CA ASP A 37 2.09 -21.83 18.86
C ASP A 37 1.89 -20.32 18.77
N GLY A 38 0.75 -19.85 19.28
CA GLY A 38 0.53 -18.45 19.61
C GLY A 38 1.18 -18.11 20.96
N TYR A 39 0.95 -16.89 21.44
CA TYR A 39 1.46 -16.46 22.74
C TYR A 39 0.85 -17.25 23.91
N SER A 40 -0.48 -17.41 23.91
CA SER A 40 -1.25 -18.08 24.97
C SER A 40 -2.04 -19.31 24.50
N GLN A 41 -1.93 -19.65 23.21
CA GLN A 41 -2.67 -20.75 22.58
C GLN A 41 -1.71 -21.68 21.82
N LEU A 42 -1.65 -22.95 22.24
CA LEU A 42 -0.93 -23.97 21.50
C LEU A 42 -1.58 -24.17 20.12
N HIS A 43 -0.75 -24.35 19.10
CA HIS A 43 -1.17 -24.58 17.73
C HIS A 43 -2.17 -23.52 17.20
N LYS A 44 -2.04 -22.25 17.64
CA LYS A 44 -2.86 -21.12 17.12
C LYS A 44 -2.73 -20.97 15.60
N PHE A 45 -1.58 -21.38 15.04
CA PHE A 45 -1.29 -21.24 13.63
C PHE A 45 -0.87 -22.54 12.96
N ILE A 46 -1.10 -22.60 11.65
CA ILE A 46 -0.41 -23.51 10.73
C ILE A 46 0.43 -22.68 9.76
N ALA A 47 1.75 -22.83 9.81
CA ALA A 47 2.66 -22.24 8.84
C ALA A 47 2.91 -23.24 7.70
N THR A 48 2.54 -22.88 6.47
CA THR A 48 2.63 -23.78 5.29
C THR A 48 3.23 -23.09 4.08
N GLN A 49 3.77 -23.87 3.14
CA GLN A 49 4.22 -23.33 1.85
C GLN A 49 3.03 -22.85 1.01
N GLY A 50 3.28 -21.95 0.06
CA GLY A 50 2.30 -21.61 -0.98
C GLY A 50 1.99 -22.86 -1.81
N PRO A 51 0.72 -23.30 -1.89
CA PRO A 51 0.36 -24.54 -2.59
C PRO A 51 0.96 -24.62 -4.00
N LEU A 52 1.39 -25.82 -4.39
CA LEU A 52 1.68 -26.15 -5.78
C LEU A 52 0.36 -26.60 -6.42
N THR A 53 0.24 -26.51 -7.75
CA THR A 53 -0.95 -27.03 -8.47
C THR A 53 -1.27 -28.48 -8.06
N ARG A 54 -0.22 -29.30 -7.89
CA ARG A 54 -0.34 -30.71 -7.48
C ARG A 54 -0.60 -30.94 -5.99
N THR A 55 -0.52 -29.91 -5.15
CA THR A 55 -0.78 -29.99 -3.70
C THR A 55 -1.96 -29.12 -3.27
N SER A 56 -2.69 -28.50 -4.20
CA SER A 56 -3.89 -27.71 -3.86
C SER A 56 -4.97 -28.58 -3.22
N GLU A 57 -5.11 -29.83 -3.68
CA GLU A 57 -5.97 -30.84 -3.06
C GLU A 57 -5.54 -31.18 -1.62
N ASP A 58 -4.26 -31.44 -1.40
CA ASP A 58 -3.73 -31.67 -0.04
C ASP A 58 -3.95 -30.44 0.87
N PHE A 59 -3.86 -29.23 0.31
CA PHE A 59 -4.09 -27.98 1.05
C PHE A 59 -5.55 -27.83 1.48
N TRP A 60 -6.52 -28.01 0.59
CA TRP A 60 -7.94 -27.94 0.98
C TRP A 60 -8.35 -29.07 1.92
N ARG A 61 -7.76 -30.25 1.76
CA ARG A 61 -7.90 -31.33 2.74
C ARG A 61 -7.36 -30.94 4.12
N MET A 62 -6.22 -30.25 4.19
CA MET A 62 -5.71 -29.69 5.44
C MET A 62 -6.66 -28.68 6.05
N VAL A 63 -7.19 -27.73 5.26
CA VAL A 63 -8.17 -26.73 5.72
C VAL A 63 -9.40 -27.43 6.33
N TRP A 64 -9.90 -28.47 5.66
CA TRP A 64 -11.02 -29.27 6.14
C TRP A 64 -10.69 -30.08 7.40
N GLU A 65 -9.62 -30.86 7.40
CA GLU A 65 -9.28 -31.73 8.54
C GLU A 65 -8.92 -30.94 9.81
N GLN A 66 -8.37 -29.74 9.67
CA GLN A 66 -7.98 -28.87 10.79
C GLN A 66 -9.07 -27.89 11.21
N GLU A 67 -10.24 -27.92 10.55
CA GLU A 67 -11.36 -27.02 10.83
C GLU A 67 -10.99 -25.53 10.78
N SER A 68 -9.94 -25.19 10.02
CA SER A 68 -9.47 -23.82 9.86
C SER A 68 -10.48 -23.00 9.07
N LEU A 69 -10.92 -21.88 9.66
CA LEU A 69 -11.86 -20.95 9.02
C LEU A 69 -11.18 -19.70 8.46
N ILE A 70 -9.90 -19.49 8.77
CA ILE A 70 -9.13 -18.31 8.32
C ILE A 70 -7.85 -18.76 7.61
N ILE A 71 -7.61 -18.16 6.44
CA ILE A 71 -6.37 -18.30 5.68
C ILE A 71 -5.76 -16.92 5.45
N VAL A 72 -4.48 -16.76 5.80
CA VAL A 72 -3.68 -15.56 5.55
C VAL A 72 -2.59 -15.88 4.51
N MET A 73 -2.71 -15.29 3.33
CA MET A 73 -1.81 -15.40 2.20
C MET A 73 -0.96 -14.13 2.07
N LEU A 74 0.36 -14.26 2.22
CA LEU A 74 1.31 -13.14 2.25
C LEU A 74 2.19 -13.08 0.98
N ALA A 75 1.68 -13.57 -0.14
CA ALA A 75 2.37 -13.55 -1.42
C ALA A 75 1.40 -13.35 -2.58
N ASN A 76 1.87 -12.76 -3.67
CA ASN A 76 1.15 -12.80 -4.92
C ASN A 76 1.38 -14.17 -5.61
N VAL A 77 0.48 -14.56 -6.51
CA VAL A 77 0.63 -15.82 -7.28
C VAL A 77 1.92 -15.77 -8.13
N MET A 78 2.13 -14.60 -8.74
CA MET A 78 3.29 -14.26 -9.56
C MET A 78 3.92 -12.97 -9.05
N GLU A 79 5.24 -12.90 -9.14
CA GLU A 79 6.08 -11.92 -8.46
C GLU A 79 7.39 -11.84 -9.25
N ASP A 80 7.69 -10.69 -9.87
CA ASP A 80 8.79 -10.50 -10.83
C ASP A 80 8.90 -11.62 -11.89
N GLY A 81 7.75 -12.02 -12.45
CA GLY A 81 7.65 -13.09 -13.45
C GLY A 81 7.88 -14.51 -12.90
N LYS A 82 8.03 -14.69 -11.58
CA LYS A 82 8.25 -15.99 -10.93
C LYS A 82 7.02 -16.43 -10.15
N ALA A 83 6.65 -17.70 -10.31
CA ALA A 83 5.53 -18.30 -9.58
C ALA A 83 5.88 -18.54 -8.10
N LYS A 84 5.17 -17.88 -7.18
CA LYS A 84 5.38 -18.02 -5.73
C LYS A 84 4.35 -18.91 -5.07
N CYS A 85 3.14 -18.96 -5.63
CA CYS A 85 2.00 -19.74 -5.14
C CYS A 85 1.16 -20.17 -6.35
N ALA A 86 0.52 -21.34 -6.32
CA ALA A 86 -0.56 -21.62 -7.27
C ALA A 86 -1.81 -20.84 -6.86
N LYS A 87 -2.63 -20.43 -7.83
CA LYS A 87 -3.99 -19.98 -7.54
C LYS A 87 -4.83 -21.21 -7.18
N TYR A 88 -5.10 -21.40 -5.89
CA TYR A 88 -5.80 -22.57 -5.35
C TYR A 88 -7.28 -22.28 -5.03
N TRP A 89 -7.79 -21.12 -5.45
CA TRP A 89 -9.18 -20.71 -5.31
C TRP A 89 -9.74 -20.29 -6.69
N PRO A 90 -11.03 -20.49 -6.96
CA PRO A 90 -11.66 -20.07 -8.22
C PRO A 90 -11.85 -18.53 -8.28
N GLU A 91 -12.27 -18.02 -9.44
CA GLU A 91 -12.74 -16.61 -9.51
C GLU A 91 -14.03 -16.43 -8.71
N VAL A 92 -14.34 -15.19 -8.33
CA VAL A 92 -15.62 -14.85 -7.69
C VAL A 92 -16.82 -15.32 -8.52
N GLY A 93 -17.80 -15.91 -7.85
CA GLY A 93 -19.00 -16.52 -8.45
C GLY A 93 -18.74 -17.87 -9.14
N LYS A 94 -17.55 -18.45 -9.01
CA LYS A 94 -17.21 -19.77 -9.59
C LYS A 94 -16.83 -20.76 -8.50
N SER A 95 -17.00 -22.04 -8.82
CA SER A 95 -16.57 -23.17 -8.01
C SER A 95 -15.55 -24.06 -8.74
N CYS A 96 -14.74 -24.78 -7.97
CA CYS A 96 -13.80 -25.77 -8.48
C CYS A 96 -13.68 -26.94 -7.49
N SER A 97 -13.50 -28.15 -8.01
CA SER A 97 -13.30 -29.34 -7.19
C SER A 97 -11.81 -29.60 -6.93
N TYR A 98 -11.46 -29.76 -5.66
CA TYR A 98 -10.13 -30.14 -5.21
C TYR A 98 -10.24 -31.41 -4.37
N GLY A 99 -10.09 -32.58 -4.99
CA GLY A 99 -9.90 -33.82 -4.24
C GLY A 99 -11.01 -34.24 -3.29
N GLY A 100 -12.26 -34.15 -3.75
CA GLY A 100 -13.42 -34.45 -2.91
C GLY A 100 -13.92 -33.23 -2.13
N TYR A 101 -13.34 -32.04 -2.33
CA TYR A 101 -13.87 -30.79 -1.80
C TYR A 101 -14.37 -29.88 -2.92
N ASN A 102 -15.55 -29.29 -2.74
CA ASN A 102 -16.05 -28.20 -3.57
C ASN A 102 -15.62 -26.87 -2.92
N VAL A 103 -14.93 -26.04 -3.70
CA VAL A 103 -14.43 -24.73 -3.25
C VAL A 103 -15.04 -23.68 -4.14
N GLU A 104 -15.84 -22.79 -3.56
CA GLU A 104 -16.52 -21.70 -4.26
C GLU A 104 -16.11 -20.36 -3.67
N THR A 105 -15.70 -19.40 -4.51
CA THR A 105 -15.45 -18.02 -4.05
C THR A 105 -16.73 -17.23 -4.23
N VAL A 106 -17.43 -16.91 -3.13
CA VAL A 106 -18.74 -16.26 -3.19
C VAL A 106 -18.64 -14.73 -3.14
N GLU A 107 -17.59 -14.20 -2.54
CA GLU A 107 -17.37 -12.76 -2.39
C GLU A 107 -15.87 -12.46 -2.48
N GLU A 108 -15.53 -11.32 -3.10
CA GLU A 108 -14.19 -10.77 -3.13
C GLU A 108 -14.26 -9.25 -2.89
N LYS A 109 -13.53 -8.77 -1.88
CA LYS A 109 -13.41 -7.35 -1.54
C LYS A 109 -11.95 -6.92 -1.59
N ASN A 110 -11.66 -5.85 -2.33
CA ASN A 110 -10.33 -5.28 -2.44
C ASN A 110 -10.20 -4.07 -1.50
N TYR A 111 -9.34 -4.18 -0.50
CA TYR A 111 -9.04 -3.13 0.48
C TYR A 111 -7.74 -2.39 0.17
N GLY A 112 -7.38 -2.36 -1.12
CA GLY A 112 -6.19 -1.72 -1.66
C GLY A 112 -4.89 -2.46 -1.34
N SER A 113 -4.65 -2.79 -0.08
CA SER A 113 -3.43 -3.46 0.39
C SER A 113 -3.56 -4.97 0.59
N TYR A 114 -4.79 -5.43 0.77
CA TYR A 114 -5.14 -6.84 0.83
C TYR A 114 -6.49 -7.08 0.16
N ILE A 115 -6.72 -8.33 -0.24
CA ILE A 115 -7.99 -8.81 -0.78
C ILE A 115 -8.58 -9.77 0.24
N LEU A 116 -9.84 -9.58 0.60
CA LEU A 116 -10.61 -10.51 1.41
C LEU A 116 -11.57 -11.29 0.52
N ARG A 117 -11.52 -12.62 0.60
CA ARG A 117 -12.48 -13.50 -0.04
C ARG A 117 -13.27 -14.27 0.99
N THR A 118 -14.57 -14.37 0.76
CA THR A 118 -15.39 -15.39 1.41
C THR A 118 -15.41 -16.61 0.49
N ILE A 119 -14.95 -17.75 1.01
CA ILE A 119 -14.91 -19.02 0.30
C ILE A 119 -15.83 -20.01 1.00
N HIS A 120 -16.70 -20.64 0.23
CA HIS A 120 -17.52 -21.77 0.66
C HIS A 120 -16.77 -23.07 0.38
N LEU A 121 -16.60 -23.87 1.43
CA LEU A 121 -15.94 -25.17 1.39
C LEU A 121 -16.91 -26.27 1.83
N GLU A 122 -17.11 -27.26 0.96
CA GLU A 122 -17.98 -28.42 1.21
C GLU A 122 -17.26 -29.71 0.83
N GLU A 123 -17.49 -30.78 1.59
CA GLU A 123 -17.06 -32.13 1.23
C GLU A 123 -18.07 -32.76 0.25
N ILE A 124 -17.57 -33.20 -0.91
CA ILE A 124 -18.36 -33.79 -1.99
C ILE A 124 -18.70 -35.24 -1.63
N GLY A 125 -19.97 -35.61 -1.79
CA GLY A 125 -20.41 -37.00 -1.68
C GLY A 125 -20.62 -37.49 -0.25
N ASN A 126 -20.74 -36.59 0.73
CA ASN A 126 -21.19 -36.94 2.07
C ASN A 126 -22.72 -37.16 2.05
N GLU A 127 -23.15 -38.43 2.04
CA GLU A 127 -24.55 -38.83 1.95
C GLU A 127 -25.37 -38.52 3.22
N TYR A 128 -24.70 -38.25 4.36
CA TYR A 128 -25.36 -38.10 5.66
C TYR A 128 -25.63 -36.64 6.02
N ALA A 129 -24.72 -35.72 5.69
CA ALA A 129 -24.90 -34.29 5.89
C ALA A 129 -23.92 -33.48 5.02
N SER A 130 -24.43 -32.47 4.30
CA SER A 130 -23.56 -31.43 3.71
C SER A 130 -23.21 -30.43 4.80
N VAL A 131 -21.93 -30.34 5.16
CA VAL A 131 -21.42 -29.31 6.07
C VAL A 131 -20.75 -28.22 5.23
N LEU A 132 -21.38 -27.05 5.17
CA LEU A 132 -20.81 -25.88 4.54
C LEU A 132 -19.93 -25.12 5.55
N ARG A 133 -18.67 -24.90 5.21
CA ARG A 133 -17.76 -24.05 5.98
C ARG A 133 -17.46 -22.77 5.24
N LYS A 134 -17.66 -21.65 5.93
CA LYS A 134 -17.34 -20.31 5.44
C LYS A 134 -15.91 -19.98 5.83
N ILE A 135 -15.01 -19.94 4.84
CA ILE A 135 -13.59 -19.64 5.01
C ILE A 135 -13.34 -18.18 4.65
N GLN A 136 -12.69 -17.43 5.54
CA GLN A 136 -12.19 -16.09 5.27
C GLN A 136 -10.74 -16.17 4.78
N HIS A 137 -10.52 -15.75 3.54
CA HIS A 137 -9.21 -15.77 2.89
C HIS A 137 -8.69 -14.33 2.71
N PHE A 138 -7.68 -13.98 3.50
CA PHE A 138 -6.99 -12.70 3.44
C PHE A 138 -5.72 -12.83 2.61
N GLN A 139 -5.60 -12.07 1.53
CA GLN A 139 -4.40 -12.01 0.70
C GLN A 139 -3.76 -10.63 0.79
N TYR A 140 -2.62 -10.50 1.48
CA TYR A 140 -1.83 -9.27 1.47
C TYR A 140 -1.04 -9.16 0.16
N ILE A 141 -1.30 -8.11 -0.62
CA ILE A 141 -0.78 -7.94 -1.99
C ILE A 141 0.35 -6.90 -2.09
N ARG A 142 0.65 -6.17 -1.01
CA ARG A 142 1.68 -5.11 -0.95
C ARG A 142 3.05 -5.55 -0.43
N TRP A 143 3.26 -6.84 -0.18
CA TRP A 143 4.58 -7.31 0.21
C TRP A 143 5.47 -7.44 -1.03
N PRO A 144 6.57 -6.66 -1.14
CA PRO A 144 7.43 -6.72 -2.31
C PRO A 144 8.17 -8.07 -2.42
N ASP A 145 8.53 -8.45 -3.64
CA ASP A 145 9.40 -9.59 -3.94
C ASP A 145 10.68 -9.59 -3.11
N HIS A 146 11.33 -8.43 -3.08
CA HIS A 146 12.58 -8.19 -2.39
C HIS A 146 12.38 -7.18 -1.27
N GLY A 147 12.59 -7.62 -0.02
CA GLY A 147 12.54 -6.76 1.16
C GLY A 147 11.25 -6.91 1.97
N VAL A 148 10.75 -5.78 2.46
CA VAL A 148 9.62 -5.66 3.39
C VAL A 148 8.71 -4.51 2.93
N PRO A 149 7.42 -4.50 3.30
CA PRO A 149 6.56 -3.36 3.06
C PRO A 149 7.21 -2.07 3.60
N LEU A 150 7.24 -1.04 2.76
CA LEU A 150 7.77 0.28 3.16
C LEU A 150 6.81 1.01 4.10
N ILE A 151 5.51 0.70 3.97
CA ILE A 151 4.42 1.20 4.80
C ILE A 151 3.89 0.04 5.65
N THR A 152 3.77 0.30 6.95
CA THR A 152 3.38 -0.68 7.98
C THR A 152 1.90 -0.67 8.30
N SER A 153 1.22 0.47 8.17
CA SER A 153 -0.19 0.65 8.58
C SER A 153 -1.12 -0.41 7.97
N SER A 154 -0.92 -0.74 6.70
CA SER A 154 -1.75 -1.70 5.96
C SER A 154 -1.62 -3.12 6.48
N LEU A 155 -0.42 -3.52 6.90
CA LEU A 155 -0.17 -4.84 7.48
C LEU A 155 -0.78 -4.93 8.89
N ILE A 156 -0.62 -3.87 9.70
CA ILE A 156 -1.26 -3.76 11.03
C ILE A 156 -2.78 -3.82 10.88
N ARG A 157 -3.36 -3.09 9.92
CA ARG A 157 -4.81 -3.07 9.68
C ARG A 157 -5.35 -4.44 9.28
N MET A 158 -4.69 -5.11 8.34
CA MET A 158 -5.10 -6.46 7.95
C MET A 158 -4.96 -7.44 9.12
N HIS A 159 -3.88 -7.34 9.91
CA HIS A 159 -3.67 -8.17 11.10
C HIS A 159 -4.77 -7.97 12.14
N ASN A 160 -5.10 -6.73 12.49
CA ASN A 160 -6.22 -6.42 13.39
C ASN A 160 -7.53 -7.01 12.86
N LYS A 161 -7.80 -6.87 11.55
CA LYS A 161 -9.02 -7.41 10.95
C LYS A 161 -9.09 -8.94 10.99
N VAL A 162 -7.95 -9.62 10.85
CA VAL A 162 -7.86 -11.08 11.02
C VAL A 162 -8.12 -11.48 12.47
N ASN A 163 -7.61 -10.71 13.44
CA ASN A 163 -7.83 -10.99 14.85
C ASN A 163 -9.28 -10.76 15.27
N ASP A 164 -9.91 -9.66 14.83
CA ASP A 164 -11.34 -9.42 15.05
C ASP A 164 -12.19 -10.59 14.51
N GLU A 165 -11.90 -11.04 13.28
CA GLU A 165 -12.61 -12.17 12.67
C GLU A 165 -12.36 -13.48 13.43
N TYR A 166 -11.13 -13.71 13.91
CA TYR A 166 -10.79 -14.88 14.69
C TYR A 166 -11.54 -14.89 16.04
N GLU A 167 -11.55 -13.77 16.77
CA GLU A 167 -12.28 -13.63 18.03
C GLU A 167 -13.79 -13.88 17.85
N ASP A 168 -14.37 -13.42 16.73
CA ASP A 168 -15.77 -13.65 16.44
C ASP A 168 -16.10 -15.12 16.13
N LEU A 169 -15.19 -15.83 15.45
CA LEU A 169 -15.38 -17.23 15.05
C LEU A 169 -14.99 -18.25 16.12
N VAL A 170 -14.07 -17.91 17.02
CA VAL A 170 -13.52 -18.85 18.02
C VAL A 170 -14.46 -19.11 19.20
N LYS A 171 -15.58 -18.37 19.31
CA LYS A 171 -16.53 -18.40 20.44
C LYS A 171 -16.95 -19.81 20.87
N ASP A 172 -17.07 -20.74 19.91
CA ASP A 172 -17.50 -22.12 20.18
C ASP A 172 -16.34 -23.12 20.26
N LYS A 173 -15.29 -22.93 19.46
CA LYS A 173 -14.17 -23.88 19.33
C LYS A 173 -12.93 -23.23 18.74
N ALA A 174 -11.78 -23.48 19.36
CA ALA A 174 -10.48 -23.09 18.82
C ALA A 174 -10.11 -23.86 17.55
N PHE A 175 -9.57 -23.15 16.56
CA PHE A 175 -9.04 -23.71 15.32
C PHE A 175 -7.75 -22.96 14.91
N PRO A 176 -6.84 -23.59 14.15
CA PRO A 176 -5.63 -22.92 13.70
C PRO A 176 -5.91 -21.96 12.54
N ILE A 177 -5.30 -20.77 12.58
CA ILE A 177 -5.21 -19.86 11.42
C ILE A 177 -4.13 -20.38 10.48
N ILE A 178 -4.46 -20.63 9.21
CA ILE A 178 -3.47 -21.05 8.22
C ILE A 178 -2.77 -19.82 7.66
N VAL A 179 -1.45 -19.73 7.81
CA VAL A 179 -0.65 -18.61 7.30
C VAL A 179 0.39 -19.15 6.30
N HIS A 180 0.43 -18.57 5.11
CA HIS A 180 1.40 -18.97 4.10
C HIS A 180 1.93 -17.81 3.26
N CYS A 181 3.07 -18.04 2.61
CA CYS A 181 3.62 -17.15 1.59
C CYS A 181 4.05 -18.02 0.40
N SER A 182 5.32 -17.95 -0.02
CA SER A 182 5.90 -18.92 -0.96
C SER A 182 6.47 -20.15 -0.23
N ALA A 183 7.45 -19.97 0.65
CA ALA A 183 8.09 -21.06 1.40
C ALA A 183 7.37 -21.38 2.73
N GLY A 184 6.53 -20.47 3.23
CA GLY A 184 5.86 -20.62 4.53
C GLY A 184 6.77 -20.36 5.72
N ALA A 185 7.76 -19.48 5.59
CA ALA A 185 8.76 -19.24 6.63
C ALA A 185 9.11 -17.75 6.80
N GLY A 186 9.48 -17.05 5.73
CA GLY A 186 9.87 -15.63 5.78
C GLY A 186 8.72 -14.70 6.18
N ARG A 187 7.89 -14.28 5.20
CA ARG A 187 6.73 -13.39 5.43
C ARG A 187 5.75 -14.00 6.44
N THR A 188 5.50 -15.31 6.33
CA THR A 188 4.70 -16.10 7.28
C THR A 188 5.19 -15.97 8.71
N GLY A 189 6.49 -16.17 8.96
CA GLY A 189 7.05 -16.02 10.30
C GLY A 189 7.06 -14.58 10.80
N THR A 190 7.17 -13.59 9.91
CA THR A 190 7.02 -12.19 10.30
C THR A 190 5.59 -11.87 10.73
N TYR A 191 4.58 -12.35 10.01
CA TYR A 191 3.18 -12.15 10.38
C TYR A 191 2.83 -12.85 11.70
N ILE A 192 3.17 -14.14 11.84
CA ILE A 192 2.91 -14.90 13.07
C ILE A 192 3.71 -14.31 14.24
N GLY A 193 4.97 -13.95 14.02
CA GLY A 193 5.81 -13.32 15.04
C GLY A 193 5.23 -12.00 15.52
N PHE A 194 4.71 -11.17 14.61
CA PHE A 194 4.06 -9.91 14.96
C PHE A 194 2.84 -10.16 15.84
N ASP A 195 1.98 -11.12 15.49
CA ASP A 195 0.82 -11.49 16.31
C ASP A 195 1.21 -11.94 17.73
N ILE A 196 2.13 -12.90 17.84
CA ILE A 196 2.62 -13.40 19.14
C ILE A 196 3.17 -12.26 20.00
N LEU A 197 3.92 -11.34 19.39
CA LEU A 197 4.56 -10.24 20.10
C LEU A 197 3.56 -9.14 20.47
N CYS A 198 2.49 -8.93 19.70
CA CYS A 198 1.38 -8.07 20.10
C CYS A 198 0.68 -8.63 21.34
N ASP A 199 0.36 -9.93 21.36
CA ASP A 199 -0.25 -10.59 22.52
C ASP A 199 0.68 -10.53 23.74
N GLU A 200 1.99 -10.75 23.55
CA GLU A 200 3.00 -10.63 24.62
C GLU A 200 3.06 -9.20 25.18
N MET A 201 3.08 -8.20 24.29
CA MET A 201 3.09 -6.78 24.65
C MET A 201 1.87 -6.39 25.47
N GLN A 202 0.67 -6.81 25.03
CA GLN A 202 -0.57 -6.55 25.75
C GLN A 202 -0.61 -7.26 27.11
N SER A 203 -0.09 -8.48 27.19
CA SER A 203 -0.12 -9.29 28.41
C SER A 203 0.90 -8.86 29.46
N LYS A 204 2.11 -8.44 29.06
CA LYS A 204 3.25 -8.23 29.97
C LYS A 204 3.83 -6.82 29.95
N ASN A 205 3.35 -5.95 29.05
CA ASN A 205 3.98 -4.66 28.75
C ASN A 205 5.49 -4.80 28.42
N GLN A 206 5.86 -5.91 27.80
CA GLN A 206 7.23 -6.28 27.41
C GLN A 206 7.15 -7.14 26.15
N VAL A 207 8.22 -7.15 25.35
CA VAL A 207 8.33 -8.02 24.17
C VAL A 207 9.71 -8.66 24.11
N ASN A 208 9.78 -9.91 23.63
CA ASN A 208 11.05 -10.58 23.37
C ASN A 208 11.07 -11.16 21.95
N VAL A 209 11.41 -10.28 20.99
CA VAL A 209 11.47 -10.63 19.55
C VAL A 209 12.38 -11.82 19.29
N TYR A 210 13.57 -11.85 19.92
CA TYR A 210 14.52 -12.95 19.76
C TYR A 210 13.93 -14.29 20.20
N ARG A 211 13.31 -14.32 21.39
CA ARG A 211 12.69 -15.53 21.94
C ARG A 211 11.50 -15.98 21.09
N ALA A 212 10.64 -15.06 20.66
CA ALA A 212 9.51 -15.41 19.80
C ALA A 212 9.97 -16.06 18.49
N VAL A 213 10.97 -15.47 17.83
CA VAL A 213 11.54 -16.04 16.60
C VAL A 213 12.24 -17.37 16.85
N LEU A 214 13.01 -17.50 17.94
CA LEU A 214 13.66 -18.76 18.31
C LEU A 214 12.63 -19.87 18.56
N ASN A 215 11.56 -19.58 19.28
CA ASN A 215 10.49 -20.55 19.56
C ASN A 215 9.80 -21.01 18.28
N MET A 216 9.43 -20.07 17.39
CA MET A 216 8.89 -20.43 16.07
C MET A 216 9.87 -21.29 15.27
N ARG A 217 11.17 -20.99 15.33
CA ARG A 217 12.23 -21.76 14.64
C ARG A 217 12.43 -23.17 15.19
N ASN A 218 12.01 -23.45 16.42
CA ASN A 218 11.98 -24.81 16.97
C ASN A 218 10.80 -25.64 16.42
N GLN A 219 9.79 -24.98 15.85
CA GLN A 219 8.58 -25.61 15.33
C GLN A 219 8.57 -25.69 13.80
N ARG A 220 9.19 -24.74 13.11
CA ARG A 220 9.40 -24.76 11.67
C ARG A 220 10.70 -24.06 11.30
N MET A 221 11.44 -24.61 10.36
CA MET A 221 12.73 -24.02 9.97
C MET A 221 12.57 -22.63 9.36
N ASP A 222 13.61 -21.81 9.58
CA ASP A 222 13.80 -20.50 8.96
C ASP A 222 12.66 -19.47 9.17
N MET A 223 11.82 -19.64 10.20
CA MET A 223 10.81 -18.63 10.55
C MET A 223 11.48 -17.26 10.75
N VAL A 224 10.97 -16.25 10.04
CA VAL A 224 11.62 -14.93 9.85
C VAL A 224 13.00 -15.10 9.16
N GLN A 225 13.01 -15.08 7.83
CA GLN A 225 14.15 -15.52 7.02
C GLN A 225 15.26 -14.49 6.83
N SER A 226 14.97 -13.19 6.99
CA SER A 226 15.92 -12.12 6.67
C SER A 226 16.03 -11.08 7.77
N MET A 227 17.18 -10.39 7.82
CA MET A 227 17.39 -9.27 8.75
C MET A 227 16.33 -8.17 8.56
N LYS A 228 15.96 -7.83 7.32
CA LYS A 228 14.92 -6.81 7.06
C LYS A 228 13.57 -7.19 7.67
N GLN A 229 13.19 -8.47 7.59
CA GLN A 229 11.98 -9.00 8.23
C GLN A 229 12.05 -8.97 9.76
N TYR A 230 13.22 -9.26 10.32
CA TYR A 230 13.44 -9.18 11.76
C TYR A 230 13.35 -7.74 12.28
N VAL A 231 13.95 -6.77 11.56
CA VAL A 231 13.80 -5.33 11.87
C VAL A 231 12.36 -4.87 11.69
N LEU A 232 11.62 -5.39 10.71
CA LEU A 232 10.21 -5.07 10.52
C LEU A 232 9.38 -5.43 11.76
N LEU A 233 9.63 -6.56 12.42
CA LEU A 233 8.95 -6.90 13.68
C LEU A 233 9.14 -5.82 14.73
N HIS A 234 10.39 -5.34 14.92
CA HIS A 234 10.67 -4.28 15.86
C HIS A 234 9.92 -2.98 15.50
N LYS A 235 9.93 -2.56 14.23
CA LYS A 235 9.19 -1.35 13.81
C LYS A 235 7.68 -1.51 14.04
N LEU A 236 7.09 -2.63 13.65
CA LEU A 236 5.65 -2.86 13.84
C LEU A 236 5.26 -2.76 15.31
N LEU A 237 6.03 -3.38 16.20
CA LEU A 237 5.78 -3.33 17.64
C LEU A 237 5.95 -1.92 18.22
N SER A 238 7.03 -1.21 17.84
CA SER A 238 7.22 0.17 18.24
C SER A 238 6.07 1.07 17.78
N GLU A 239 5.55 0.87 16.57
CA GLU A 239 4.41 1.63 16.07
C GLU A 239 3.09 1.28 16.75
N CYS A 240 2.86 0.01 17.09
CA CYS A 240 1.68 -0.38 17.86
C CYS A 240 1.74 0.18 19.29
N HIS A 241 2.92 0.18 19.92
CA HIS A 241 3.12 0.68 21.29
C HIS A 241 3.02 2.21 21.37
N GLU A 242 3.81 2.92 20.57
CA GLU A 242 3.99 4.38 20.70
C GLU A 242 2.86 5.17 20.05
N LEU A 243 2.29 4.67 18.95
CA LEU A 243 1.28 5.40 18.18
C LEU A 243 -0.15 4.95 18.50
N GLY A 244 -0.32 3.74 19.04
CA GLY A 244 -1.62 3.18 19.38
C GLY A 244 -2.57 3.07 18.19
N SER A 245 -3.87 3.05 18.51
CA SER A 245 -4.97 3.11 17.53
C SER A 245 -5.41 4.55 17.32
N THR A 246 -5.35 4.99 16.06
CA THR A 246 -5.77 6.34 15.62
C THR A 246 -6.94 6.29 14.65
N ALA A 247 -7.42 5.09 14.33
CA ALA A 247 -8.59 4.91 13.50
C ALA A 247 -9.88 5.18 14.29
N PHE A 248 -10.88 5.77 13.62
CA PHE A 248 -12.18 6.10 14.22
C PHE A 248 -13.30 6.01 13.19
N LYS A 249 -14.54 5.86 13.67
CA LYS A 249 -15.71 5.79 12.80
C LYS A 249 -16.07 7.15 12.23
N PRO A 250 -16.63 7.21 11.01
CA PRO A 250 -17.00 8.48 10.41
C PRO A 250 -17.90 9.32 11.32
N SER A 251 -18.84 8.72 12.05
CA SER A 251 -19.71 9.43 13.01
C SER A 251 -18.96 10.29 14.04
N GLU A 252 -17.71 9.95 14.39
CA GLU A 252 -16.89 10.66 15.38
C GLU A 252 -16.13 11.86 14.78
N LEU A 253 -16.18 12.09 13.47
CA LEU A 253 -15.31 13.05 12.78
C LEU A 253 -15.43 14.49 13.30
N HIS A 254 -16.65 14.99 13.52
CA HIS A 254 -16.84 16.35 14.03
C HIS A 254 -16.36 16.50 15.47
N GLU A 255 -16.52 15.46 16.29
CA GLU A 255 -16.00 15.44 17.66
C GLU A 255 -14.47 15.49 17.64
N ARG A 256 -13.83 14.69 16.78
CA ARG A 256 -12.37 14.69 16.60
C ARG A 256 -11.84 16.05 16.18
N ILE A 257 -12.51 16.72 15.23
CA ILE A 257 -12.14 18.08 14.78
C ILE A 257 -12.18 19.09 15.93
N ALA A 258 -13.13 18.96 16.87
CA ALA A 258 -13.23 19.85 18.02
C ALA A 258 -12.09 19.66 19.05
N GLN A 259 -11.46 18.49 19.07
CA GLN A 259 -10.39 18.13 20.02
C GLN A 259 -9.00 18.60 19.53
N HIS A 260 -8.84 19.91 19.33
CA HIS A 260 -7.66 20.51 18.72
C HIS A 260 -6.31 20.15 19.39
N THR A 261 -6.27 20.10 20.73
CA THR A 261 -5.05 19.74 21.49
C THR A 261 -4.63 18.29 21.24
N MET A 262 -5.60 17.38 21.09
CA MET A 262 -5.34 15.97 20.80
C MET A 262 -4.79 15.83 19.37
N LEU A 263 -5.40 16.51 18.40
CA LEU A 263 -4.90 16.52 17.01
C LEU A 263 -3.51 17.15 16.88
N LEU A 264 -3.19 18.19 17.66
CA LEU A 264 -1.86 18.77 17.66
C LEU A 264 -0.82 17.75 18.17
N LYS A 265 -1.14 17.03 19.24
CA LYS A 265 -0.29 15.95 19.76
C LYS A 265 -0.13 14.81 18.74
N GLU A 266 -1.18 14.43 18.03
CA GLU A 266 -1.08 13.46 16.93
C GLU A 266 -0.11 13.97 15.86
N PHE A 267 -0.23 15.23 15.43
CA PHE A 267 0.64 15.81 14.42
C PHE A 267 2.12 15.81 14.86
N ASP A 268 2.40 16.18 16.11
CA ASP A 268 3.76 16.17 16.67
C ASP A 268 4.35 14.74 16.70
N ASN A 269 3.49 13.73 16.88
CA ASN A 269 3.88 12.32 16.91
C ASN A 269 4.12 11.69 15.53
N LEU A 270 3.83 12.37 14.41
CA LEU A 270 4.03 11.82 13.07
C LEU A 270 5.48 11.41 12.77
N ASN A 271 6.44 12.05 13.46
CA ASN A 271 7.87 11.77 13.32
C ASN A 271 8.45 10.94 14.48
N LEU A 272 7.61 10.48 15.43
CA LEU A 272 8.06 9.72 16.60
C LEU A 272 8.73 8.41 16.19
N ILE A 273 8.14 7.71 15.22
CA ILE A 273 8.72 6.51 14.60
C ILE A 273 9.08 6.80 13.15
N LEU A 274 10.37 6.76 12.85
CA LEU A 274 10.91 7.01 11.52
C LEU A 274 10.64 5.86 10.53
N PRO A 275 10.76 6.12 9.22
CA PRO A 275 10.69 5.08 8.18
C PRO A 275 11.80 4.04 8.34
N MET A 276 11.60 2.82 7.81
CA MET A 276 12.62 1.76 7.83
C MET A 276 13.92 2.16 7.11
N ILE A 277 13.80 3.01 6.09
CA ILE A 277 14.89 3.46 5.23
C ILE A 277 14.74 4.98 5.11
N THR A 278 15.76 5.72 5.55
CA THR A 278 15.77 7.20 5.52
C THR A 278 16.94 7.75 4.72
N SER A 279 17.62 6.90 3.95
CA SER A 279 18.77 7.30 3.12
C SER A 279 18.31 8.28 2.04
N SER A 280 19.00 9.40 1.89
CA SER A 280 18.81 10.39 0.82
C SER A 280 20.16 10.73 0.16
N LYS A 281 21.01 9.71 0.00
CA LYS A 281 22.41 9.88 -0.44
C LYS A 281 22.49 10.48 -1.84
N PHE A 282 21.54 10.13 -2.73
CA PHE A 282 21.49 10.70 -4.08
C PHE A 282 21.18 12.20 -4.05
N ALA A 283 20.21 12.61 -3.23
CA ALA A 283 19.76 13.99 -3.15
C ALA A 283 20.84 14.96 -2.62
N ILE A 284 21.73 14.47 -1.74
CA ILE A 284 22.77 15.29 -1.10
C ILE A 284 24.10 15.35 -1.86
N GLN A 285 24.20 14.68 -3.01
CA GLN A 285 25.38 14.77 -3.88
C GLN A 285 25.63 16.22 -4.30
N HIS A 286 26.91 16.60 -4.45
CA HIS A 286 27.29 17.98 -4.73
C HIS A 286 26.62 18.53 -6.01
N SER A 287 26.53 17.71 -7.05
CA SER A 287 25.85 18.02 -8.32
C SER A 287 24.33 18.24 -8.17
N ASN A 288 23.70 17.61 -7.18
CA ASN A 288 22.24 17.63 -6.99
C ASN A 288 21.77 18.70 -5.99
N LYS A 289 22.67 19.28 -5.19
CA LYS A 289 22.31 20.33 -4.21
C LYS A 289 21.60 21.55 -4.83
N PRO A 290 22.04 22.11 -5.98
CA PRO A 290 21.42 23.30 -6.56
C PRO A 290 20.00 23.10 -7.05
N VAL A 291 19.56 21.85 -7.26
CA VAL A 291 18.23 21.54 -7.80
C VAL A 291 17.20 21.19 -6.72
N ASN A 292 17.53 21.43 -5.45
CA ASN A 292 16.64 21.26 -4.30
C ASN A 292 16.17 22.62 -3.77
N LYS A 293 14.84 22.84 -3.69
CA LYS A 293 14.27 24.06 -3.11
C LYS A 293 14.37 24.10 -1.58
N ASP A 294 14.15 22.97 -0.92
CA ASP A 294 14.16 22.84 0.54
C ASP A 294 15.03 21.64 0.95
N ILE A 295 16.11 21.90 1.70
CA ILE A 295 17.06 20.87 2.13
C ILE A 295 16.46 19.88 3.14
N ASN A 296 15.32 20.22 3.76
CA ASN A 296 14.62 19.35 4.70
C ASN A 296 13.61 18.41 4.00
N ILE A 297 13.41 18.59 2.69
CA ILE A 297 12.44 17.86 1.89
C ILE A 297 13.17 17.27 0.70
N LEU A 298 13.95 16.24 0.98
CA LEU A 298 14.67 15.45 -0.02
C LEU A 298 13.98 14.10 -0.18
N PRO A 299 13.88 13.55 -1.41
CA PRO A 299 13.33 12.22 -1.59
C PRO A 299 14.21 11.19 -0.87
N TYR A 300 13.59 10.16 -0.31
CA TYR A 300 14.33 8.98 0.12
C TYR A 300 14.81 8.19 -1.10
N ASP A 301 15.96 7.52 -0.97
CA ASP A 301 16.58 6.75 -2.05
C ASP A 301 15.69 5.58 -2.51
N HIS A 302 14.83 5.04 -1.63
CA HIS A 302 13.91 3.94 -1.96
C HIS A 302 12.65 4.37 -2.71
N SER A 303 12.27 5.64 -2.60
CA SER A 303 11.06 6.18 -3.22
C SER A 303 11.35 7.20 -4.31
N ARG A 304 12.62 7.58 -4.54
CA ARG A 304 12.98 8.56 -5.56
C ARG A 304 12.47 8.16 -6.95
N VAL A 305 12.10 9.16 -7.73
CA VAL A 305 11.78 8.94 -9.15
C VAL A 305 13.04 8.54 -9.91
N LEU A 306 12.91 7.52 -10.76
CA LEU A 306 13.97 7.07 -11.64
C LEU A 306 13.79 7.70 -13.02
N ILE A 307 14.88 8.18 -13.60
CA ILE A 307 14.92 8.83 -14.91
C ILE A 307 15.97 8.09 -15.74
N THR A 308 15.63 7.76 -16.97
CA THR A 308 16.46 6.94 -17.85
C THR A 308 17.61 7.77 -18.42
N THR A 309 18.81 7.18 -18.49
CA THR A 309 19.96 7.77 -19.18
C THR A 309 20.46 6.90 -20.31
N ASN A 310 21.21 7.54 -21.21
CA ASN A 310 22.17 6.83 -22.04
C ASN A 310 23.30 6.32 -21.14
N GLU A 311 23.76 5.07 -21.35
CA GLU A 311 24.57 4.23 -20.44
C GLU A 311 25.93 4.80 -19.94
N LYS A 312 26.27 6.07 -20.23
CA LYS A 312 27.57 6.70 -19.89
C LYS A 312 27.48 7.97 -19.03
N GLU A 313 26.28 8.45 -18.70
CA GLU A 313 26.09 9.67 -17.89
C GLU A 313 25.53 9.35 -16.48
N GLU A 314 25.85 10.20 -15.50
CA GLU A 314 25.21 10.16 -14.18
C GLU A 314 23.69 10.31 -14.34
N ALA A 315 22.92 9.51 -13.61
CA ALA A 315 21.46 9.54 -13.69
C ALA A 315 20.91 10.92 -13.27
N PRO A 316 20.08 11.59 -14.11
CA PRO A 316 19.42 12.83 -13.76
C PRO A 316 18.67 12.68 -12.45
N TYR A 317 18.72 13.75 -11.68
CA TYR A 317 18.08 13.82 -10.40
C TYR A 317 16.95 14.85 -10.44
N LEU A 318 15.76 14.39 -10.05
CA LEU A 318 14.62 15.24 -9.75
C LEU A 318 14.28 15.06 -8.27
N ASN A 319 14.03 16.16 -7.56
CA ASN A 319 13.47 16.10 -6.21
C ASN A 319 11.99 15.71 -6.28
N ALA A 320 11.77 14.41 -6.40
CA ALA A 320 10.46 13.80 -6.48
C ALA A 320 10.47 12.38 -5.90
N SER A 321 9.33 11.94 -5.39
CA SER A 321 9.13 10.62 -4.82
C SER A 321 7.88 9.96 -5.38
N PHE A 322 7.95 8.67 -5.65
CA PHE A 322 6.77 7.82 -5.73
C PHE A 322 6.07 7.77 -4.37
N ILE A 323 4.76 7.96 -4.40
CA ILE A 323 3.89 7.90 -3.23
C ILE A 323 3.00 6.68 -3.34
N SER A 324 2.82 5.99 -2.22
CA SER A 324 1.87 4.88 -2.15
C SER A 324 0.44 5.41 -2.05
N GLU A 325 -0.40 4.98 -2.99
CA GLU A 325 -1.83 5.26 -2.97
C GLU A 325 -2.59 4.18 -2.21
N TYR A 326 -3.91 4.35 -2.04
CA TYR A 326 -4.77 3.32 -1.45
C TYR A 326 -4.86 2.07 -2.35
N MET A 327 -5.06 2.24 -3.65
CA MET A 327 -5.04 1.14 -4.63
C MET A 327 -3.61 0.87 -5.16
N VAL A 328 -3.28 -0.39 -5.47
CA VAL A 328 -1.90 -0.82 -5.84
C VAL A 328 -1.56 -0.59 -7.32
N ASN A 329 -2.58 -0.56 -8.18
CA ASN A 329 -2.42 -0.33 -9.62
C ASN A 329 -2.24 1.16 -9.97
N GLU A 330 -2.21 2.02 -8.97
CA GLU A 330 -2.10 3.46 -9.11
C GLU A 330 -0.67 3.92 -8.83
N SER A 331 -0.07 4.69 -9.75
CA SER A 331 1.24 5.31 -9.62
C SER A 331 1.14 6.83 -9.52
N THR A 332 1.55 7.38 -8.38
CA THR A 332 1.61 8.83 -8.15
C THR A 332 3.03 9.26 -7.81
N ILE A 333 3.47 10.33 -8.46
CA ILE A 333 4.71 11.03 -8.20
C ILE A 333 4.39 12.34 -7.51
N VAL A 334 5.08 12.63 -6.41
CA VAL A 334 5.06 13.95 -5.79
C VAL A 334 6.42 14.62 -5.96
N ALA A 335 6.42 15.82 -6.53
CA ALA A 335 7.62 16.59 -6.80
C ALA A 335 7.54 17.99 -6.18
N GLN A 336 8.70 18.61 -5.94
CA GLN A 336 8.76 20.06 -5.80
C GLN A 336 8.41 20.74 -7.12
N ASP A 337 8.08 22.02 -7.08
CA ASP A 337 7.91 22.84 -8.28
C ASP A 337 9.19 22.81 -9.16
N PRO A 338 9.06 22.68 -10.48
CA PRO A 338 10.18 22.71 -11.41
C PRO A 338 11.05 23.96 -11.22
N LEU A 339 12.37 23.77 -11.35
CA LEU A 339 13.33 24.88 -11.36
C LEU A 339 13.84 25.13 -12.79
N PRO A 340 14.18 26.37 -13.16
CA PRO A 340 14.70 26.67 -14.50
C PRO A 340 15.94 25.85 -14.87
N ILE A 341 16.79 25.56 -13.89
CA ILE A 341 18.04 24.82 -14.07
C ILE A 341 17.84 23.33 -14.43
N ASN A 342 16.65 22.75 -14.16
CA ASN A 342 16.40 21.33 -14.38
C ASN A 342 14.97 21.04 -14.89
N VAL A 343 14.35 22.00 -15.57
CA VAL A 343 13.00 21.84 -16.14
C VAL A 343 12.94 20.76 -17.22
N ASP A 344 14.04 20.57 -17.95
CA ASP A 344 14.23 19.46 -18.88
C ASP A 344 14.20 18.10 -18.16
N VAL A 345 14.81 18.00 -16.98
CA VAL A 345 14.78 16.79 -16.14
C VAL A 345 13.37 16.52 -15.61
N PHE A 346 12.61 17.56 -15.28
CA PHE A 346 11.19 17.43 -14.91
C PHE A 346 10.37 16.79 -16.04
N TRP A 347 10.48 17.33 -17.26
CA TRP A 347 9.78 16.76 -18.41
C TRP A 347 10.28 15.36 -18.76
N ARG A 348 11.57 15.08 -18.58
CA ARG A 348 12.12 13.73 -18.74
C ARG A 348 11.50 12.75 -17.74
N ALA A 349 11.35 13.15 -16.48
CA ALA A 349 10.68 12.33 -15.46
C ALA A 349 9.22 12.06 -15.80
N VAL A 350 8.50 13.07 -16.32
CA VAL A 350 7.11 12.94 -16.81
C VAL A 350 7.01 11.85 -17.87
N VAL A 351 7.89 11.88 -18.87
CA VAL A 351 7.91 10.93 -19.97
C VAL A 351 8.31 9.53 -19.52
N ASP A 352 9.46 9.40 -18.85
CA ASP A 352 10.06 8.11 -18.50
C ASP A 352 9.19 7.32 -17.51
N ASN A 353 8.31 8.00 -16.76
CA ASN A 353 7.41 7.39 -15.79
C ASN A 353 5.94 7.35 -16.25
N ASN A 354 5.70 7.52 -17.56
CA ASN A 354 4.38 7.45 -18.19
C ASN A 354 3.33 8.35 -17.52
N VAL A 355 3.72 9.58 -17.17
CA VAL A 355 2.82 10.57 -16.58
C VAL A 355 1.89 11.11 -17.65
N ASN A 356 0.59 10.98 -17.43
CA ASN A 356 -0.45 11.48 -18.33
C ASN A 356 -1.24 12.66 -17.72
N ILE A 357 -1.14 12.86 -16.41
CA ILE A 357 -1.79 13.95 -15.68
C ILE A 357 -0.74 14.64 -14.82
N ILE A 358 -0.66 15.97 -14.94
CA ILE A 358 0.12 16.81 -14.04
C ILE A 358 -0.85 17.68 -13.23
N VAL A 359 -0.71 17.67 -11.91
CA VAL A 359 -1.47 18.50 -10.97
C VAL A 359 -0.53 19.55 -10.39
N MET A 360 -0.73 20.80 -10.77
CA MET A 360 0.02 21.96 -10.28
C MET A 360 -0.78 22.65 -9.16
N LEU A 361 -0.25 22.62 -7.93
CA LEU A 361 -0.88 23.21 -6.74
C LEU A 361 -0.26 24.57 -6.34
N SER A 362 0.68 25.06 -7.13
CA SER A 362 1.27 26.41 -7.04
C SER A 362 0.66 27.35 -8.08
N GLN A 363 0.81 28.66 -7.89
CA GLN A 363 0.42 29.65 -8.91
C GLN A 363 1.60 29.97 -9.85
N PRO A 364 1.37 30.35 -11.11
CA PRO A 364 2.41 30.91 -11.95
C PRO A 364 2.98 32.20 -11.34
N GLY A 365 4.30 32.34 -11.34
CA GLY A 365 4.98 33.56 -10.89
C GLY A 365 6.49 33.45 -11.06
N ASN A 366 7.25 34.29 -10.34
CA ASN A 366 8.70 34.34 -10.49
C ASN A 366 9.45 33.21 -9.74
N GLY A 367 8.75 32.38 -8.97
CA GLY A 367 9.34 31.26 -8.24
C GLY A 367 10.10 31.65 -6.98
N GLU A 368 10.10 32.94 -6.61
CA GLU A 368 10.80 33.46 -5.43
C GLU A 368 9.94 33.37 -4.16
N THR A 369 8.62 33.34 -4.31
CA THR A 369 7.69 33.17 -3.19
C THR A 369 7.31 31.69 -3.03
N GLN A 370 6.98 31.29 -1.79
CA GLN A 370 6.62 29.91 -1.44
C GLN A 370 5.39 29.36 -2.19
N ASP A 371 4.64 30.22 -2.90
CA ASP A 371 3.40 29.85 -3.59
C ASP A 371 3.47 30.01 -5.10
N THR A 372 4.61 30.46 -5.64
CA THR A 372 4.77 30.64 -7.08
C THR A 372 5.73 29.63 -7.70
N CYS A 373 5.38 29.21 -8.91
CA CYS A 373 6.17 28.35 -9.77
C CYS A 373 6.46 29.10 -11.06
N LEU A 374 7.70 29.02 -11.54
CA LEU A 374 8.02 29.50 -12.87
C LEU A 374 7.29 28.65 -13.91
N PRO A 375 6.74 29.27 -14.97
CA PRO A 375 6.18 28.53 -16.09
C PRO A 375 7.19 27.52 -16.65
N TYR A 376 6.77 26.26 -16.75
CA TYR A 376 7.53 25.16 -17.35
C TYR A 376 6.81 24.59 -18.58
N TYR A 377 5.84 25.32 -19.09
CA TYR A 377 5.00 24.98 -20.24
C TYR A 377 4.74 26.24 -21.07
N PRO A 378 4.47 26.09 -22.39
CA PRO A 378 4.18 27.23 -23.26
C PRO A 378 2.94 27.98 -22.77
N GLN A 379 2.99 29.31 -22.69
CA GLN A 379 1.90 30.11 -22.12
C GLN A 379 0.77 30.41 -23.11
N GLU A 380 1.01 30.29 -24.42
CA GLU A 380 0.03 30.62 -25.45
C GLU A 380 -0.47 29.36 -26.18
N ASN A 381 -1.77 29.30 -26.48
CA ASN A 381 -2.33 28.19 -27.28
C ASN A 381 -1.69 28.17 -28.68
N GLY A 382 -1.22 27.00 -29.09
CA GLY A 382 -0.49 26.77 -30.34
C GLY A 382 1.02 27.03 -30.23
N SER A 383 1.51 27.62 -29.13
CA SER A 383 2.94 27.83 -28.92
C SER A 383 3.63 26.54 -28.45
N SER A 384 4.90 26.42 -28.82
CA SER A 384 5.75 25.27 -28.50
C SER A 384 7.05 25.74 -27.88
N GLU A 385 7.47 25.07 -26.80
CA GLU A 385 8.74 25.31 -26.12
C GLU A 385 9.55 24.01 -26.07
N LYS A 386 10.87 24.14 -26.05
CA LYS A 386 11.80 23.00 -26.06
C LYS A 386 12.61 22.95 -24.78
N TYR A 387 12.58 21.80 -24.11
CA TYR A 387 13.32 21.49 -22.88
C TYR A 387 14.19 20.26 -23.15
N GLY A 388 15.46 20.50 -23.52
CA GLY A 388 16.37 19.43 -23.94
C GLY A 388 15.88 18.70 -25.20
N GLU A 389 15.67 17.38 -25.11
CA GLU A 389 15.15 16.54 -26.21
C GLU A 389 13.62 16.54 -26.33
N ILE A 390 12.94 17.24 -25.42
CA ILE A 390 11.49 17.25 -25.29
C ILE A 390 10.94 18.57 -25.79
N SER A 391 9.96 18.51 -26.69
CA SER A 391 9.17 19.65 -27.12
C SER A 391 7.77 19.54 -26.54
N VAL A 392 7.29 20.62 -25.94
CA VAL A 392 5.96 20.71 -25.33
C VAL A 392 5.19 21.78 -26.09
N THR A 393 4.02 21.43 -26.58
CA THR A 393 3.11 22.33 -27.29
C THR A 393 1.80 22.43 -26.53
N GLN A 394 1.36 23.65 -26.23
CA GLN A 394 0.05 23.86 -25.62
C GLN A 394 -1.02 23.82 -26.70
N MET A 395 -1.85 22.78 -26.70
CA MET A 395 -2.88 22.57 -27.72
C MET A 395 -4.17 23.31 -27.36
N GLU A 396 -4.56 23.20 -26.10
CA GLU A 396 -5.83 23.73 -25.59
C GLU A 396 -5.66 24.20 -24.15
N GLU A 397 -6.42 25.24 -23.80
CA GLU A 397 -6.58 25.73 -22.43
C GLU A 397 -8.07 25.98 -22.15
N CYS A 398 -8.56 25.50 -21.00
CA CYS A 398 -9.93 25.71 -20.56
C CYS A 398 -9.96 26.00 -19.06
N THR A 399 -10.56 27.13 -18.69
CA THR A 399 -10.82 27.46 -17.29
C THR A 399 -12.07 26.72 -16.80
N LYS A 400 -11.91 25.95 -15.73
CA LYS A 400 -12.98 25.25 -15.01
C LYS A 400 -13.14 25.85 -13.62
N GLN A 401 -14.19 25.47 -12.91
CA GLN A 401 -14.38 25.89 -11.53
C GLN A 401 -13.24 25.36 -10.65
N GLY A 402 -12.41 26.28 -10.14
CA GLY A 402 -11.30 25.98 -9.24
C GLY A 402 -9.98 25.54 -9.90
N TYR A 403 -9.95 25.27 -11.21
CA TYR A 403 -8.70 24.91 -11.89
C TYR A 403 -8.69 25.31 -13.37
N VAL A 404 -7.49 25.50 -13.91
CA VAL A 404 -7.26 25.64 -15.36
C VAL A 404 -6.76 24.30 -15.90
N GLN A 405 -7.42 23.78 -16.93
CA GLN A 405 -7.02 22.55 -17.62
C GLN A 405 -6.33 22.89 -18.93
N ARG A 406 -5.18 22.27 -19.18
CA ARG A 406 -4.43 22.35 -20.43
C ARG A 406 -4.24 20.97 -21.04
N LYS A 407 -4.27 20.89 -22.37
CA LYS A 407 -3.82 19.73 -23.13
C LYS A 407 -2.46 20.05 -23.72
N LEU A 408 -1.44 19.36 -23.23
CA LEU A 408 -0.06 19.54 -23.64
C LEU A 408 0.36 18.36 -24.52
N GLN A 409 0.72 18.64 -25.76
CA GLN A 409 1.33 17.65 -26.63
C GLN A 409 2.83 17.62 -26.32
N VAL A 410 3.33 16.47 -25.90
CA VAL A 410 4.74 16.28 -25.58
C VAL A 410 5.36 15.34 -26.60
N VAL A 411 6.37 15.84 -27.30
CA VAL A 411 7.12 15.11 -28.32
C VAL A 411 8.55 14.92 -27.82
N ILE A 412 8.99 13.68 -27.68
CA ILE A 412 10.38 13.35 -27.38
C ILE A 412 11.06 12.94 -28.67
N SER A 413 12.11 13.67 -29.05
CA SER A 413 12.89 13.38 -30.25
C SER A 413 14.29 12.94 -29.87
N THR A 414 14.50 11.63 -29.80
CA THR A 414 15.84 11.04 -29.65
C THR A 414 16.37 10.60 -31.01
N LYS A 415 17.67 10.27 -31.10
CA LYS A 415 18.27 9.73 -32.34
C LYS A 415 17.63 8.42 -32.82
N LEU A 416 16.93 7.68 -31.95
CA LEU A 416 16.41 6.34 -32.21
C LEU A 416 14.88 6.26 -32.23
N LEU A 417 14.19 7.21 -31.60
CA LEU A 417 12.74 7.18 -31.39
C LEU A 417 12.16 8.60 -31.37
N ILE A 418 11.05 8.78 -32.08
CA ILE A 418 10.13 9.89 -31.88
C ILE A 418 8.88 9.33 -31.21
N MET A 419 8.59 9.80 -30.00
CA MET A 419 7.38 9.44 -29.27
C MET A 419 6.57 10.69 -29.01
N GLN A 420 5.24 10.59 -29.15
CA GLN A 420 4.31 11.66 -28.86
C GLN A 420 3.29 11.18 -27.84
N VAL A 421 3.10 11.97 -26.79
CA VAL A 421 2.11 11.72 -25.73
C VAL A 421 1.28 12.97 -25.46
N MET A 422 0.02 12.79 -25.10
CA MET A 422 -0.86 13.88 -24.68
C MET A 422 -0.96 13.89 -23.16
N ILE A 423 -0.65 15.03 -22.56
CA ILE A 423 -0.65 15.23 -21.11
C ILE A 423 -1.76 16.20 -20.75
N THR A 424 -2.53 15.84 -19.72
CA THR A 424 -3.53 16.73 -19.13
C THR A 424 -2.91 17.45 -17.95
N HIS A 425 -2.73 18.76 -18.07
CA HIS A 425 -2.17 19.59 -17.00
C HIS A 425 -3.31 20.34 -16.28
N LEU A 426 -3.45 20.14 -14.97
CA LEU A 426 -4.48 20.73 -14.12
C LEU A 426 -3.83 21.68 -13.12
N GLN A 427 -4.06 22.98 -13.29
CA GLN A 427 -3.55 24.01 -12.38
C GLN A 427 -4.64 24.44 -11.40
N CYS A 428 -4.42 24.20 -10.11
CA CYS A 428 -5.26 24.75 -9.05
C CYS A 428 -5.10 26.29 -9.00
N VAL A 429 -6.21 27.03 -8.90
CA VAL A 429 -6.20 28.52 -8.87
C VAL A 429 -6.74 29.14 -7.58
N PHE A 430 -7.28 28.32 -6.67
CA PHE A 430 -7.90 28.80 -5.43
C PHE A 430 -7.00 28.71 -4.20
N TRP A 431 -6.00 27.81 -4.19
CA TRP A 431 -5.23 27.50 -3.00
C TRP A 431 -4.12 28.53 -2.77
N LYS A 432 -4.46 29.65 -2.12
CA LYS A 432 -3.51 30.71 -1.73
C LYS A 432 -3.08 30.58 -0.27
N GLU A 433 -4.04 30.40 0.63
CA GLU A 433 -3.81 30.28 2.08
C GLU A 433 -4.63 29.09 2.63
N SER A 434 -5.19 29.24 3.83
CA SER A 434 -6.18 28.32 4.41
C SER A 434 -7.41 28.19 3.50
N LEU A 435 -7.80 26.96 3.21
CA LEU A 435 -8.95 26.67 2.36
C LEU A 435 -10.26 27.03 3.06
N LYS A 436 -11.05 27.91 2.43
CA LYS A 436 -12.45 28.15 2.80
C LYS A 436 -13.32 26.96 2.34
N PRO A 437 -14.59 26.84 2.79
CA PRO A 437 -15.46 25.72 2.37
C PRO A 437 -15.59 25.57 0.85
N ASP A 438 -15.76 26.67 0.10
CA ASP A 438 -15.81 26.63 -1.37
C ASP A 438 -14.51 26.11 -1.99
N ASP A 439 -13.37 26.54 -1.46
CA ASP A 439 -12.06 26.09 -1.90
C ASP A 439 -11.85 24.60 -1.57
N MET A 440 -12.37 24.13 -0.44
CA MET A 440 -12.36 22.72 -0.07
C MET A 440 -13.18 21.88 -1.05
N ARG A 441 -14.39 22.34 -1.41
CA ARG A 441 -15.21 21.69 -2.44
C ARG A 441 -14.50 21.64 -3.79
N ASN A 442 -13.83 22.73 -4.17
CA ASN A 442 -13.02 22.76 -5.40
C ASN A 442 -11.84 21.77 -5.34
N LEU A 443 -11.19 21.60 -4.19
CA LEU A 443 -10.13 20.60 -4.00
C LEU A 443 -10.67 19.17 -4.12
N LEU A 444 -11.79 18.87 -3.47
CA LEU A 444 -12.44 17.56 -3.57
C LEU A 444 -12.87 17.25 -5.01
N ASN A 445 -13.40 18.25 -5.72
CA ASN A 445 -13.72 18.15 -7.13
C ASN A 445 -12.47 17.90 -7.98
N LEU A 446 -11.35 18.58 -7.70
CA LEU A 446 -10.09 18.35 -8.42
C LEU A 446 -9.56 16.93 -8.20
N ILE A 447 -9.61 16.41 -6.97
CA ILE A 447 -9.24 15.01 -6.66
C ILE A 447 -10.12 14.04 -7.46
N ALA A 448 -11.44 14.27 -7.49
CA ALA A 448 -12.37 13.44 -8.25
C ALA A 448 -12.10 13.50 -9.77
N VAL A 449 -11.81 14.68 -10.31
CA VAL A 449 -11.45 14.86 -11.72
C VAL A 449 -10.16 14.12 -12.08
N VAL A 450 -9.13 14.19 -11.23
CA VAL A 450 -7.89 13.43 -11.43
C VAL A 450 -8.17 11.93 -11.45
N GLY A 451 -8.97 11.42 -10.53
CA GLY A 451 -9.40 10.02 -10.52
C GLY A 451 -10.12 9.60 -11.80
N HIS A 452 -11.02 10.44 -12.33
CA HIS A 452 -11.75 10.13 -13.57
C HIS A 452 -10.90 10.23 -14.84
N LEU A 453 -9.93 11.15 -14.89
CA LEU A 453 -9.07 11.33 -16.06
C LEU A 453 -7.95 10.30 -16.13
N ARG A 454 -7.68 9.58 -15.03
CA ARG A 454 -6.61 8.61 -14.95
C ARG A 454 -6.86 7.45 -15.92
N THR A 455 -5.81 7.06 -16.63
CA THR A 455 -5.84 5.88 -17.51
C THR A 455 -5.25 4.68 -16.80
N GLU A 456 -5.61 3.46 -17.21
CA GLU A 456 -5.18 2.21 -16.58
C GLU A 456 -3.66 2.09 -16.36
N HIS A 457 -2.85 2.65 -17.27
CA HIS A 457 -1.37 2.61 -17.17
C HIS A 457 -0.73 3.97 -16.89
N GLY A 458 -1.53 5.02 -16.68
CA GLY A 458 -1.04 6.40 -16.57
C GLY A 458 -0.69 6.80 -15.14
N SER A 459 0.48 7.41 -14.97
CA SER A 459 0.90 7.98 -13.70
C SER A 459 0.39 9.41 -13.53
N VAL A 460 0.16 9.82 -12.28
CA VAL A 460 -0.15 11.21 -11.93
C VAL A 460 1.08 11.85 -11.32
N LEU A 461 1.47 13.04 -11.77
CA LEU A 461 2.50 13.85 -11.12
C LEU A 461 1.83 15.03 -10.42
N ILE A 462 2.01 15.15 -9.11
CA ILE A 462 1.49 16.25 -8.29
C ILE A 462 2.68 17.08 -7.80
N HIS A 463 2.62 18.39 -7.97
CA HIS A 463 3.65 19.26 -7.43
C HIS A 463 3.08 20.51 -6.77
N CYS A 464 3.81 20.98 -5.76
CA CYS A 464 3.68 22.28 -5.13
C CYS A 464 5.09 22.78 -4.81
N CYS A 465 5.24 23.99 -4.25
CA CYS A 465 6.56 24.59 -4.02
C CYS A 465 7.61 23.65 -3.43
N ASP A 466 7.29 22.92 -2.36
CA ASP A 466 8.18 21.95 -1.72
C ASP A 466 7.87 20.48 -2.06
N GLY A 467 6.75 20.22 -2.71
CA GLY A 467 6.25 18.86 -2.92
C GLY A 467 5.91 18.14 -1.61
N ALA A 468 5.50 18.83 -0.55
CA ALA A 468 5.17 18.21 0.74
C ALA A 468 3.93 18.80 1.40
N GLY A 469 3.76 20.13 1.40
CA GLY A 469 2.63 20.81 2.03
C GLY A 469 1.29 20.50 1.33
N ARG A 470 0.97 21.26 0.28
CA ARG A 470 -0.28 21.09 -0.49
C ARG A 470 -0.36 19.74 -1.18
N SER A 471 0.74 19.26 -1.77
CA SER A 471 0.82 17.93 -2.36
C SER A 471 0.52 16.84 -1.34
N GLY A 472 1.00 16.99 -0.10
CA GLY A 472 0.70 16.07 0.98
C GLY A 472 -0.78 16.03 1.33
N VAL A 473 -1.44 17.19 1.44
CA VAL A 473 -2.89 17.27 1.70
C VAL A 473 -3.69 16.63 0.56
N PHE A 474 -3.33 16.91 -0.69
CA PHE A 474 -3.98 16.30 -1.85
C PHE A 474 -3.88 14.76 -1.81
N CYS A 475 -2.67 14.23 -1.62
CA CYS A 475 -2.45 12.78 -1.54
C CYS A 475 -3.16 12.16 -0.32
N ALA A 476 -3.13 12.83 0.83
CA ALA A 476 -3.78 12.36 2.05
C ALA A 476 -5.29 12.26 1.85
N LEU A 477 -5.93 13.32 1.33
CA LEU A 477 -7.36 13.32 1.06
C LEU A 477 -7.75 12.26 0.02
N ASN A 478 -6.98 12.11 -1.06
CA ASN A 478 -7.23 11.06 -2.05
C ASN A 478 -7.25 9.66 -1.39
N ASN A 479 -6.22 9.35 -0.61
CA ASN A 479 -6.11 8.06 0.09
C ASN A 479 -7.21 7.87 1.15
N LEU A 480 -7.51 8.91 1.93
CA LEU A 480 -8.53 8.88 2.98
C LEU A 480 -9.94 8.69 2.40
N ILE A 481 -10.25 9.36 1.28
CA ILE A 481 -11.55 9.23 0.61
C ILE A 481 -11.74 7.82 0.04
N GLN A 482 -10.72 7.27 -0.62
CA GLN A 482 -10.78 5.90 -1.13
C GLN A 482 -10.95 4.89 0.02
N ARG A 483 -10.20 5.06 1.11
CA ARG A 483 -10.33 4.22 2.31
C ARG A 483 -11.70 4.33 2.94
N LEU A 484 -12.22 5.55 3.13
CA LEU A 484 -13.55 5.78 3.70
C LEU A 484 -14.64 5.04 2.90
N ARG A 485 -14.57 5.09 1.56
CA ARG A 485 -15.50 4.37 0.68
C ARG A 485 -15.42 2.85 0.80
N ALA A 486 -14.22 2.31 1.01
CA ALA A 486 -13.99 0.86 1.03
C ALA A 486 -14.17 0.24 2.42
N GLU A 487 -13.85 0.97 3.49
CA GLU A 487 -13.69 0.44 4.84
C GLU A 487 -14.64 1.06 5.89
N ASP A 488 -15.34 2.16 5.56
CA ASP A 488 -16.16 2.91 6.53
C ASP A 488 -15.40 3.27 7.82
N GLU A 489 -14.17 3.73 7.63
CA GLU A 489 -13.22 4.06 8.71
C GLU A 489 -12.30 5.20 8.28
N ILE A 490 -11.93 6.07 9.22
CA ILE A 490 -11.04 7.21 9.00
C ILE A 490 -9.80 7.06 9.90
N ASP A 491 -8.63 7.35 9.33
CA ASP A 491 -7.36 7.34 10.07
C ASP A 491 -6.37 8.29 9.39
N VAL A 492 -6.50 9.57 9.73
CA VAL A 492 -5.69 10.66 9.16
C VAL A 492 -4.23 10.49 9.59
N PHE A 493 -3.99 10.16 10.85
CA PHE A 493 -2.65 9.99 11.40
C PHE A 493 -1.84 8.93 10.64
N ARG A 494 -2.36 7.69 10.51
CA ARG A 494 -1.63 6.63 9.78
C ARG A 494 -1.48 6.98 8.31
N THR A 495 -2.51 7.56 7.69
CA THR A 495 -2.41 7.94 6.26
C THR A 495 -1.30 8.96 6.03
N VAL A 496 -1.19 9.99 6.87
CA VAL A 496 -0.12 10.99 6.75
C VAL A 496 1.24 10.40 7.10
N LYS A 497 1.31 9.53 8.11
CA LYS A 497 2.54 8.81 8.45
C LYS A 497 3.03 7.95 7.27
N ASP A 498 2.13 7.25 6.58
CA ASP A 498 2.47 6.44 5.41
C ASP A 498 3.04 7.29 4.27
N LEU A 499 2.46 8.48 4.05
CA LEU A 499 3.03 9.45 3.12
C LEU A 499 4.43 9.89 3.55
N ARG A 500 4.66 10.11 4.85
CA ARG A 500 5.97 10.46 5.43
C ARG A 500 7.00 9.34 5.38
N ASP A 501 6.56 8.08 5.32
CA ASP A 501 7.42 6.91 5.08
C ASP A 501 7.87 6.83 3.60
N MET A 502 7.15 7.50 2.69
CA MET A 502 7.52 7.60 1.27
C MET A 502 8.25 8.91 0.92
N ARG A 503 7.90 10.04 1.52
CA ARG A 503 8.55 11.34 1.29
C ARG A 503 8.54 12.18 2.57
N PRO A 504 9.67 12.77 3.01
CA PRO A 504 9.71 13.55 4.24
C PRO A 504 8.69 14.69 4.27
N GLN A 505 8.19 15.01 5.47
CA GLN A 505 7.37 16.20 5.76
C GLN A 505 6.05 16.32 4.97
N MET A 506 5.57 15.24 4.35
CA MET A 506 4.23 15.23 3.74
C MET A 506 3.18 15.68 4.76
N VAL A 507 2.30 16.60 4.34
CA VAL A 507 1.41 17.36 5.24
C VAL A 507 2.27 18.13 6.25
N ARG A 508 2.87 19.22 5.79
CA ARG A 508 4.02 19.88 6.44
C ARG A 508 3.68 20.64 7.72
N SER A 509 2.49 21.21 7.80
CA SER A 509 2.04 22.01 8.96
C SER A 509 0.81 21.42 9.63
N PHE A 510 0.59 21.81 10.88
CA PHE A 510 -0.63 21.46 11.59
C PHE A 510 -1.90 21.98 10.87
N ASP A 511 -1.84 23.14 10.22
CA ASP A 511 -2.95 23.63 9.38
C ASP A 511 -3.23 22.72 8.19
N ASN A 512 -2.19 22.17 7.54
CA ASN A 512 -2.35 21.15 6.50
C ASN A 512 -2.99 19.87 7.06
N TYR A 513 -2.59 19.46 8.26
CA TYR A 513 -3.16 18.29 8.94
C TYR A 513 -4.65 18.51 9.24
N MET A 514 -5.01 19.66 9.79
CA MET A 514 -6.39 20.07 10.03
C MET A 514 -7.20 20.19 8.73
N THR A 515 -6.57 20.60 7.63
CA THR A 515 -7.18 20.63 6.30
C THR A 515 -7.62 19.23 5.85
N CYS A 516 -6.86 18.18 6.19
CA CYS A 516 -7.26 16.80 5.89
C CYS A 516 -8.56 16.40 6.62
N TYR A 517 -8.70 16.72 7.90
CA TYR A 517 -9.93 16.45 8.66
C TYR A 517 -11.12 17.26 8.11
N LYS A 518 -10.92 18.56 7.86
CA LYS A 518 -11.97 19.45 7.31
C LYS A 518 -12.40 19.00 5.92
N GLY A 519 -11.47 18.55 5.08
CA GLY A 519 -11.78 18.02 3.75
C GLY A 519 -12.63 16.74 3.81
N LEU A 520 -12.37 15.86 4.78
CA LEU A 520 -13.24 14.70 5.01
C LEU A 520 -14.63 15.08 5.50
N ALA A 521 -14.73 16.10 6.36
CA ALA A 521 -16.03 16.58 6.83
C ALA A 521 -16.87 17.14 5.68
N GLU A 522 -16.26 18.00 4.85
CA GLU A 522 -16.90 18.57 3.66
C GLU A 522 -17.29 17.48 2.66
N PHE A 523 -16.41 16.50 2.42
CA PHE A 523 -16.70 15.36 1.56
C PHE A 523 -17.94 14.61 2.03
N ARG A 524 -18.07 14.36 3.33
CA ARG A 524 -19.24 13.65 3.88
C ARG A 524 -20.52 14.46 3.82
N SER A 525 -20.48 15.75 4.17
CA SER A 525 -21.64 16.64 4.04
C SER A 525 -22.17 16.69 2.60
N SER A 526 -21.29 16.54 1.61
CA SER A 526 -21.72 16.43 0.22
C SER A 526 -22.56 15.18 -0.06
N PHE A 527 -22.35 14.02 0.58
CA PHE A 527 -23.20 12.82 0.35
C PHE A 527 -24.55 12.91 1.07
N ASP A 528 -24.57 13.42 2.29
CA ASP A 528 -25.81 13.55 3.07
C ASP A 528 -26.80 14.50 2.39
N THR A 529 -26.30 15.46 1.62
CA THR A 529 -27.14 16.38 0.85
C THR A 529 -27.78 15.70 -0.37
N TYR A 530 -27.14 14.67 -0.97
CA TYR A 530 -27.69 13.93 -2.11
C TYR A 530 -28.51 12.69 -1.72
N ALA A 531 -28.34 12.16 -0.50
CA ALA A 531 -29.17 11.06 0.01
C ALA A 531 -30.56 11.50 0.51
N ASN A 532 -30.74 12.81 0.73
CA ASN A 532 -31.99 13.43 1.20
C ASN A 532 -32.79 14.14 0.09
N VAL A 533 -32.45 13.90 -1.18
CA VAL A 533 -33.18 14.31 -2.40
C VAL A 533 -33.55 13.06 -3.16
#